data_AF-T0V8C2-F1
#
_entry.id   AF-T0V8C2-F1
#
_cell.length_a   1.000
_cell.length_b   1.000
_cell.length_c   1.000
_cell.angle_alpha   90.00
_cell.angle_beta   90.00
_cell.angle_gamma   90.00
#
_symmetry.space_group_name_H-M   'P 1'
#
loop_
_entity.id
_entity.type
_entity.pdbx_description
1 polymer ?
#
loop_
_entity_poly.entity_id
_entity_poly.type
_entity_poly.pdbx_seq_one_letter_code
_entity_poly.pdbx_strand_id
1 'polypeptide(L)'
;MRYLTAGESHGPRLTAIIEGVPAGLPLSEEDINKELKRRQGGYGRGARMKIESDRVEITSGVRHGLTMGGPITLNVTNLDHQKWLEIMNVAPVEEKKKNLRKITKPRPGHADLVGGMKYRFDDLRNSLERSSARETTMRVAVGAVAKRILEEIGLEVASHIVNFGGIEIAIPENLTVSEIKEKAAKSEVSIVVPEQEEAVKAYIDQVKKMAILSGELWKPWLVVCLLD
;
A
#
# COMPACT_ATOMS: atom_id res chain seq x y z
N MET A 1 -18.09 11.08 5.45
CA MET A 1 -16.77 10.60 5.95
C MET A 1 -15.65 11.23 5.12
N ARG A 2 -14.58 11.70 5.75
CA ARG A 2 -13.37 12.21 5.09
C ARG A 2 -12.12 11.72 5.80
N TYR A 3 -10.96 11.77 5.15
CA TYR A 3 -9.70 11.36 5.78
C TYR A 3 -8.50 12.11 5.23
N LEU A 4 -7.41 12.09 5.99
CA LEU A 4 -6.08 12.54 5.58
C LEU A 4 -5.07 11.42 5.84
N THR A 5 -4.06 11.30 4.99
CA THR A 5 -2.91 10.44 5.21
C THR A 5 -1.65 11.30 5.34
N ALA A 6 -0.70 10.86 6.16
CA ALA A 6 0.56 11.53 6.42
C ALA A 6 1.69 10.50 6.56
N GLY A 7 2.92 10.99 6.43
CA GLY A 7 4.14 10.22 6.57
C GLY A 7 4.87 9.94 5.27
N GLU A 8 6.19 9.86 5.39
CA GLU A 8 7.14 9.59 4.32
C GLU A 8 7.50 8.11 4.24
N SER A 9 7.87 7.67 3.05
CA SER A 9 8.26 6.29 2.79
C SER A 9 9.35 5.81 3.75
N HIS A 10 10.35 6.61 4.10
CA HIS A 10 11.41 6.26 5.04
C HIS A 10 11.39 7.11 6.32
N GLY A 11 10.29 7.84 6.57
CA GLY A 11 10.04 8.50 7.85
C GLY A 11 9.75 7.48 8.97
N PRO A 12 9.56 7.92 10.22
CA PRO A 12 9.41 7.03 11.37
C PRO A 12 8.13 6.18 11.34
N ARG A 13 7.04 6.77 10.85
CA ARG A 13 5.73 6.13 10.79
C ARG A 13 4.87 6.78 9.70
N LEU A 14 3.78 6.11 9.38
CA LEU A 14 2.67 6.65 8.61
C LEU A 14 1.48 6.87 9.55
N THR A 15 0.65 7.85 9.22
CA THR A 15 -0.53 8.20 10.03
C THR A 15 -1.73 8.47 9.12
N ALA A 16 -2.93 8.14 9.59
CA ALA A 16 -4.17 8.57 8.99
C ALA A 16 -5.10 9.11 10.07
N ILE A 17 -5.88 10.13 9.71
CA ILE A 17 -6.96 10.64 10.54
C ILE A 17 -8.24 10.49 9.71
N ILE A 18 -9.23 9.80 10.27
CA ILE A 18 -10.54 9.58 9.67
C ILE A 18 -11.57 10.35 10.49
N GLU A 19 -12.41 11.13 9.83
CA GLU A 19 -13.47 11.92 10.47
C GLU A 19 -14.83 11.60 9.85
N GLY A 20 -15.87 11.58 10.69
CA GLY A 20 -17.24 11.26 10.30
C GLY A 20 -17.52 9.77 10.21
N VAL A 21 -16.84 8.94 11.02
CA VAL A 21 -17.24 7.53 11.25
C VAL A 21 -18.32 7.53 12.33
N PRO A 22 -19.50 6.91 12.12
CA PRO A 22 -20.55 6.86 13.13
C PRO A 22 -20.08 6.19 14.42
N ALA A 23 -20.56 6.65 15.58
CA ALA A 23 -20.31 5.98 16.84
C ALA A 23 -21.00 4.60 16.87
N GLY A 24 -20.41 3.65 17.59
CA GLY A 24 -20.97 2.31 17.78
C GLY A 24 -20.55 1.27 16.73
N LEU A 25 -19.79 1.63 15.69
CA LEU A 25 -19.21 0.66 14.77
C LEU A 25 -18.20 -0.24 15.52
N PRO A 26 -18.34 -1.59 15.47
CA PRO A 26 -17.33 -2.52 15.97
C PRO A 26 -16.05 -2.46 15.12
N LEU A 27 -14.93 -2.15 15.77
CA LEU A 27 -13.64 -1.97 15.12
C LEU A 27 -12.49 -2.40 16.05
N SER A 28 -11.61 -3.24 15.52
CA SER A 28 -10.36 -3.67 16.16
C SER A 28 -9.15 -3.44 15.24
N GLU A 29 -7.95 -3.47 15.82
CA GLU A 29 -6.71 -3.44 15.02
C GLU A 29 -6.61 -4.64 14.07
N GLU A 30 -7.17 -5.79 14.44
CA GLU A 30 -7.09 -7.01 13.63
C GLU A 30 -7.91 -6.88 12.33
N ASP A 31 -9.03 -6.17 12.36
CA ASP A 31 -9.84 -5.89 11.17
C ASP A 31 -9.02 -5.14 10.12
N ILE A 32 -8.15 -4.24 10.58
CA ILE A 32 -7.27 -3.44 9.73
C ILE A 32 -6.02 -4.24 9.34
N ASN A 33 -5.42 -4.97 10.28
CA ASN A 33 -4.20 -5.73 10.07
C ASN A 33 -4.34 -6.85 9.03
N LYS A 34 -5.54 -7.46 8.90
CA LYS A 34 -5.83 -8.40 7.81
C LYS A 34 -5.66 -7.77 6.44
N GLU A 35 -6.18 -6.55 6.26
CA GLU A 35 -6.08 -5.81 5.00
C GLU A 35 -4.64 -5.32 4.73
N LEU A 36 -3.94 -4.88 5.77
CA LEU A 36 -2.51 -4.53 5.66
C LEU A 36 -1.65 -5.73 5.25
N LYS A 37 -1.93 -6.91 5.81
CA LYS A 37 -1.25 -8.15 5.43
C LYS A 37 -1.52 -8.52 3.97
N ARG A 38 -2.78 -8.41 3.51
CA ARG A 38 -3.15 -8.61 2.10
C ARG A 38 -2.37 -7.66 1.18
N ARG A 39 -2.21 -6.38 1.57
CA ARG A 39 -1.42 -5.38 0.82
C ARG A 39 0.06 -5.76 0.69
N GLN A 40 0.65 -6.38 1.71
CA GLN A 40 2.06 -6.82 1.69
C GLN A 40 2.27 -8.07 0.82
N GLY A 41 1.23 -8.85 0.60
CA GLY A 41 1.25 -10.07 -0.21
C GLY A 41 1.31 -9.83 -1.73
N GLY A 42 1.29 -10.95 -2.46
CA GLY A 42 1.41 -11.00 -3.91
C GLY A 42 2.76 -11.54 -4.37
N TYR A 43 2.76 -12.59 -5.17
CA TYR A 43 3.93 -13.08 -5.87
C TYR A 43 4.52 -11.93 -6.70
N GLY A 44 5.84 -11.79 -6.69
CA GLY A 44 6.47 -10.69 -7.39
C GLY A 44 6.87 -9.48 -6.53
N ARG A 45 6.35 -9.35 -5.30
CA ARG A 45 6.66 -8.19 -4.44
C ARG A 45 8.15 -8.11 -4.06
N GLY A 46 8.64 -6.87 -3.92
CA GLY A 46 10.04 -6.56 -3.65
C GLY A 46 10.49 -6.84 -2.21
N ALA A 47 11.80 -6.83 -2.00
CA ALA A 47 12.45 -7.18 -0.73
C ALA A 47 11.98 -6.35 0.48
N ARG A 48 11.52 -5.12 0.27
CA ARG A 48 11.02 -4.26 1.36
C ARG A 48 9.83 -4.89 2.11
N MET A 49 8.97 -5.64 1.43
CA MET A 49 7.85 -6.32 2.08
C MET A 49 8.31 -7.47 3.00
N LYS A 50 9.57 -7.91 2.91
CA LYS A 50 10.18 -8.87 3.84
C LYS A 50 10.74 -8.20 5.11
N ILE A 51 10.93 -6.89 5.08
CA ILE A 51 11.48 -6.10 6.20
C ILE A 51 10.33 -5.52 7.03
N GLU A 52 9.33 -4.93 6.35
CA GLU A 52 8.19 -4.31 7.03
C GLU A 52 7.23 -5.40 7.55
N SER A 53 6.68 -5.20 8.74
CA SER A 53 5.57 -5.98 9.30
C SER A 53 4.50 -4.98 9.69
N ASP A 54 3.63 -4.62 8.73
CA ASP A 54 2.69 -3.52 8.91
C ASP A 54 1.64 -3.91 9.95
N ARG A 55 1.66 -3.22 11.09
CA ARG A 55 0.66 -3.31 12.14
C ARG A 55 0.12 -1.92 12.44
N VAL A 56 -1.21 -1.81 12.51
CA VAL A 56 -1.85 -0.56 12.90
C VAL A 56 -1.85 -0.43 14.41
N GLU A 57 -1.66 0.79 14.88
CA GLU A 57 -1.94 1.24 16.24
C GLU A 57 -3.09 2.25 16.19
N ILE A 58 -4.17 2.01 16.93
CA ILE A 58 -5.29 2.95 17.06
C ILE A 58 -5.07 3.84 18.27
N THR A 59 -4.93 5.16 18.05
CA THR A 59 -4.57 6.13 19.11
C THR A 59 -5.69 7.09 19.49
N SER A 60 -6.84 7.06 18.80
CA SER A 60 -8.02 7.85 19.14
C SER A 60 -9.29 7.28 18.49
N GLY A 61 -10.46 7.77 18.91
CA GLY A 61 -11.75 7.54 18.24
C GLY A 61 -12.35 6.15 18.43
N VAL A 62 -11.64 5.21 19.07
CA VAL A 62 -12.12 3.87 19.39
C VAL A 62 -11.90 3.59 20.88
N ARG A 63 -12.91 3.03 21.54
CA ARG A 63 -12.85 2.60 22.94
C ARG A 63 -13.61 1.30 23.12
N HIS A 64 -12.99 0.33 23.77
CA HIS A 64 -13.57 -0.98 24.07
C HIS A 64 -14.12 -1.69 22.81
N GLY A 65 -13.42 -1.57 21.68
CA GLY A 65 -13.80 -2.20 20.41
C GLY A 65 -14.91 -1.48 19.64
N LEU A 66 -15.35 -0.30 20.09
CA LEU A 66 -16.39 0.49 19.41
C LEU A 66 -15.86 1.89 19.09
N THR A 67 -16.21 2.37 17.91
CA THR A 67 -15.97 3.77 17.53
C THR A 67 -16.80 4.73 18.37
N MET A 68 -16.25 5.92 18.63
CA MET A 68 -16.86 6.92 19.52
C MET A 68 -17.49 8.10 18.76
N GLY A 69 -17.49 8.10 17.42
CA GLY A 69 -17.98 9.20 16.60
C GLY A 69 -16.98 10.35 16.39
N GLY A 70 -15.99 10.49 17.28
CA GLY A 70 -14.87 11.41 17.10
C GLY A 70 -13.84 10.91 16.07
N PRO A 71 -12.84 11.74 15.71
CA PRO A 71 -11.80 11.35 14.77
C PRO A 71 -11.02 10.12 15.21
N ILE A 72 -10.77 9.19 14.28
CA ILE A 72 -9.96 7.99 14.49
C ILE A 72 -8.57 8.22 13.91
N THR A 73 -7.54 8.10 14.75
CA THR A 73 -6.14 8.19 14.35
C THR A 73 -5.51 6.80 14.29
N LEU A 74 -5.00 6.45 13.12
CA LEU A 74 -4.31 5.19 12.83
C LEU A 74 -2.83 5.46 12.59
N ASN A 75 -1.94 4.68 13.18
CA ASN A 75 -0.50 4.75 12.94
C ASN A 75 0.06 3.41 12.46
N VAL A 76 1.04 3.45 11.55
CA VAL A 76 1.83 2.26 11.16
C VAL A 76 3.32 2.62 11.18
N THR A 77 4.09 1.96 12.03
CA THR A 77 5.54 2.20 12.15
C THR A 77 6.30 1.71 10.92
N ASN A 78 7.29 2.48 10.47
CA ASN A 78 8.23 2.01 9.44
C ASN A 78 9.46 1.39 10.11
N LEU A 79 9.61 0.07 10.01
CA LEU A 79 10.74 -0.63 10.62
C LEU A 79 12.07 -0.26 9.96
N ASP A 80 12.04 0.04 8.66
CA ASP A 80 13.26 0.40 7.93
C ASP A 80 13.84 1.75 8.37
N HIS A 81 13.06 2.62 9.03
CA HIS A 81 13.47 3.98 9.44
C HIS A 81 14.77 4.02 10.26
N GLN A 82 15.11 2.95 10.99
CA GLN A 82 16.36 2.84 11.73
C GLN A 82 17.61 3.05 10.84
N LYS A 83 17.52 2.74 9.54
CA LYS A 83 18.60 2.97 8.56
C LYS A 83 18.61 4.39 7.97
N TRP A 84 17.64 5.21 8.35
CA TRP A 84 17.36 6.52 7.77
C TRP A 84 17.38 7.66 8.79
N LEU A 85 17.76 7.40 10.05
CA LEU A 85 17.73 8.37 11.15
C LEU A 85 18.42 9.70 10.81
N GLU A 86 19.57 9.65 10.13
CA GLU A 86 20.33 10.85 9.74
C GLU A 86 19.77 11.51 8.48
N ILE A 87 19.27 10.72 7.53
CA ILE A 87 18.82 11.20 6.20
C ILE A 87 17.42 11.83 6.31
N MET A 88 16.57 11.23 7.14
CA MET A 88 15.18 11.63 7.37
C MET A 88 15.02 12.33 8.73
N ASN A 89 16.11 12.89 9.27
CA ASN A 89 16.06 13.62 10.52
C ASN A 89 15.15 14.85 10.36
N VAL A 90 14.26 15.08 11.32
CA VAL A 90 13.38 16.25 11.34
C VAL A 90 14.16 17.52 11.70
N ALA A 91 15.21 17.38 12.51
CA ALA A 91 16.09 18.48 12.86
C ALA A 91 17.16 18.72 11.78
N PRO A 92 17.67 19.96 11.64
CA PRO A 92 18.81 20.23 10.77
C PRO A 92 20.01 19.34 11.11
N VAL A 93 20.66 18.83 10.08
CA VAL A 93 21.91 18.06 10.17
C VAL A 93 23.06 18.82 9.50
N GLU A 94 24.29 18.41 9.80
CA GLU A 94 25.48 18.92 9.12
C GLU A 94 25.38 18.80 7.59
N GLU A 95 25.93 19.78 6.86
CA GLU A 95 25.81 19.84 5.40
C GLU A 95 26.32 18.58 4.69
N LYS A 96 27.38 17.96 5.22
CA LYS A 96 27.92 16.70 4.69
C LYS A 96 26.89 15.56 4.74
N LYS A 97 26.04 15.54 5.76
CA LYS A 97 25.00 14.51 5.93
C LYS A 97 23.82 14.73 4.98
N LYS A 98 23.53 15.97 4.57
CA LYS A 98 22.45 16.27 3.61
C LYS A 98 22.68 15.67 2.21
N ASN A 99 23.93 15.39 1.85
CA ASN A 99 24.26 14.75 0.58
C ASN A 99 24.09 13.22 0.59
N LEU A 100 23.81 12.62 1.75
CA LEU A 100 23.60 11.18 1.86
C LEU A 100 22.32 10.78 1.11
N ARG A 101 22.45 9.87 0.14
CA ARG A 101 21.31 9.35 -0.66
C ARG A 101 20.51 10.43 -1.38
N LYS A 102 21.13 11.59 -1.66
CA LYS A 102 20.61 12.65 -2.51
C LYS A 102 20.32 12.12 -3.92
N ILE A 103 19.22 12.55 -4.50
CA ILE A 103 18.80 12.16 -5.84
C ILE A 103 18.78 13.41 -6.71
N THR A 104 19.56 13.41 -7.80
CA THR A 104 19.58 14.48 -8.80
C THR A 104 19.15 14.01 -10.19
N LYS A 105 19.11 12.69 -10.40
CA LYS A 105 18.68 12.08 -11.66
C LYS A 105 17.24 11.58 -11.50
N PRO A 106 16.24 12.25 -12.10
CA PRO A 106 14.84 11.85 -11.98
C PRO A 106 14.60 10.52 -12.70
N ARG A 107 13.74 9.67 -12.13
CA ARG A 107 13.32 8.42 -12.79
C ARG A 107 12.16 8.70 -13.75
N PRO A 108 12.20 8.21 -15.00
CA PRO A 108 11.04 8.28 -15.89
C PRO A 108 9.79 7.62 -15.26
N GLY A 109 8.62 8.22 -15.48
CA GLY A 109 7.35 7.76 -14.91
C GLY A 109 7.15 8.04 -13.41
N HIS A 110 8.12 8.70 -12.76
CA HIS A 110 8.02 9.09 -11.35
C HIS A 110 7.75 10.59 -11.16
N ALA A 111 7.29 10.94 -9.96
CA ALA A 111 7.08 12.32 -9.54
C ALA A 111 8.39 13.13 -9.37
N ASP A 112 9.56 12.48 -9.42
CA ASP A 112 10.86 13.08 -9.08
C ASP A 112 11.10 14.44 -9.76
N LEU A 113 11.05 14.50 -11.10
CA LEU A 113 11.34 15.71 -11.86
C LEU A 113 10.29 16.80 -11.62
N VAL A 114 9.01 16.47 -11.81
CA VAL A 114 7.91 17.43 -11.71
C VAL A 114 7.77 17.95 -10.28
N GLY A 115 7.96 17.10 -9.27
CA GLY A 115 7.99 17.48 -7.86
C GLY A 115 9.18 18.38 -7.54
N GLY A 116 10.37 18.03 -8.03
CA GLY A 116 11.57 18.87 -7.92
C GLY A 116 11.36 20.27 -8.52
N MET A 117 10.78 20.36 -9.71
CA MET A 117 10.47 21.64 -10.36
C MET A 117 9.40 22.43 -9.60
N LYS A 118 8.30 21.78 -9.21
CA LYS A 118 7.15 22.43 -8.54
C LYS A 118 7.55 23.04 -7.20
N TYR A 119 8.34 22.30 -6.41
CA TYR A 119 8.73 22.71 -5.05
C TYR A 119 10.15 23.28 -4.99
N ARG A 120 10.84 23.38 -6.13
CA ARG A 120 12.21 23.88 -6.27
C ARG A 120 13.21 23.12 -5.38
N PHE A 121 13.14 21.79 -5.42
CA PHE A 121 14.07 20.94 -4.67
C PHE A 121 15.34 20.67 -5.47
N ASP A 122 16.50 20.90 -4.83
CA ASP A 122 17.81 20.44 -5.33
C ASP A 122 18.06 18.94 -5.07
N ASP A 123 17.29 18.35 -4.14
CA ASP A 123 17.27 16.92 -3.87
C ASP A 123 15.88 16.35 -4.14
N LEU A 124 15.79 15.51 -5.17
CA LEU A 124 14.55 14.88 -5.60
C LEU A 124 14.04 13.81 -4.61
N ARG A 125 14.84 13.43 -3.59
CA ARG A 125 14.37 12.59 -2.49
C ARG A 125 13.13 13.17 -1.82
N ASN A 126 13.07 14.49 -1.64
CA ASN A 126 11.93 15.17 -1.03
C ASN A 126 10.62 14.91 -1.80
N SER A 127 10.67 14.76 -3.12
CA SER A 127 9.51 14.34 -3.91
C SER A 127 9.26 12.84 -3.77
N LEU A 128 10.31 12.02 -3.85
CA LEU A 128 10.21 10.55 -3.81
C LEU A 128 9.52 10.06 -2.55
N GLU A 129 9.89 10.61 -1.39
CA GLU A 129 9.46 10.10 -0.09
C GLU A 129 7.95 10.11 0.08
N ARG A 130 7.28 11.18 -0.39
CA ARG A 130 5.83 11.33 -0.28
C ARG A 130 5.08 10.77 -1.50
N SER A 131 5.69 10.76 -2.68
CA SER A 131 5.06 10.16 -3.88
C SER A 131 5.15 8.63 -3.91
N SER A 132 5.88 8.03 -2.98
CA SER A 132 6.06 6.58 -2.89
C SER A 132 4.74 5.87 -2.60
N ALA A 133 4.56 4.68 -3.20
CA ALA A 133 3.42 3.82 -2.92
C ALA A 133 3.37 3.30 -1.46
N ARG A 134 4.38 3.59 -0.63
CA ARG A 134 4.31 3.32 0.81
C ARG A 134 3.11 3.99 1.47
N GLU A 135 2.67 5.15 0.99
CA GLU A 135 1.48 5.84 1.47
C GLU A 135 0.19 5.00 1.36
N THR A 136 0.11 4.06 0.40
CA THR A 136 -1.07 3.22 0.23
C THR A 136 -1.31 2.30 1.42
N THR A 137 -0.32 2.07 2.29
CA THR A 137 -0.52 1.42 3.60
C THR A 137 -1.64 2.13 4.37
N MET A 138 -1.65 3.46 4.41
CA MET A 138 -2.68 4.21 5.13
C MET A 138 -4.01 4.24 4.39
N ARG A 139 -4.01 4.24 3.05
CA ARG A 139 -5.26 4.11 2.28
C ARG A 139 -5.93 2.76 2.51
N VAL A 140 -5.16 1.68 2.61
CA VAL A 140 -5.69 0.36 2.97
C VAL A 140 -6.20 0.36 4.40
N ALA A 141 -5.50 1.01 5.34
CA ALA A 141 -5.97 1.09 6.72
C ALA A 141 -7.31 1.83 6.84
N VAL A 142 -7.47 2.96 6.14
CA VAL A 142 -8.74 3.69 6.03
C VAL A 142 -9.80 2.86 5.31
N GLY A 143 -9.42 2.17 4.23
CA GLY A 143 -10.30 1.27 3.49
C GLY A 143 -10.83 0.13 4.34
N ALA A 144 -10.05 -0.40 5.27
CA ALA A 144 -10.50 -1.43 6.21
C ALA A 144 -11.61 -0.91 7.15
N VAL A 145 -11.49 0.33 7.65
CA VAL A 145 -12.56 0.98 8.43
C VAL A 145 -13.82 1.17 7.58
N ALA A 146 -13.66 1.59 6.32
CA ALA A 146 -14.78 1.71 5.40
C ALA A 146 -15.45 0.35 5.11
N LYS A 147 -14.67 -0.71 4.91
CA LYS A 147 -15.18 -2.09 4.76
C LYS A 147 -15.98 -2.55 5.97
N ARG A 148 -15.53 -2.23 7.19
CA ARG A 148 -16.28 -2.54 8.41
C ARG A 148 -17.66 -1.87 8.42
N ILE A 149 -17.77 -0.62 7.94
CA ILE A 149 -19.07 0.06 7.80
C ILE A 149 -19.96 -0.65 6.77
N LEU A 150 -19.39 -1.03 5.62
CA LEU A 150 -20.11 -1.73 4.55
C LEU A 150 -20.66 -3.09 5.03
N GLU A 151 -19.87 -3.81 5.83
CA GLU A 151 -20.27 -5.10 6.40
C GLU A 151 -21.49 -4.96 7.34
N GLU A 152 -21.64 -3.86 8.08
CA GLU A 152 -22.82 -3.61 8.93
C GLU A 152 -24.13 -3.41 8.14
N ILE A 153 -24.04 -3.07 6.84
CA ILE A 153 -25.20 -2.93 5.95
C ILE A 153 -25.31 -4.08 4.95
N GLY A 154 -24.58 -5.17 5.17
CA GLY A 154 -24.64 -6.38 4.34
C GLY A 154 -23.96 -6.26 2.98
N LEU A 155 -23.03 -5.30 2.81
CA LEU A 155 -22.26 -5.15 1.58
C LEU A 155 -20.88 -5.79 1.71
N GLU A 156 -20.42 -6.41 0.62
CA GLU A 156 -19.10 -7.02 0.50
C GLU A 156 -18.29 -6.35 -0.59
N VAL A 157 -16.96 -6.37 -0.44
CA VAL A 157 -16.03 -5.86 -1.46
C VAL A 157 -14.96 -6.92 -1.74
N ALA A 158 -14.77 -7.22 -3.02
CA ALA A 158 -13.74 -8.12 -3.52
C ALA A 158 -12.91 -7.45 -4.62
N SER A 159 -11.74 -8.03 -4.89
CA SER A 159 -10.83 -7.55 -5.92
C SER A 159 -10.05 -8.73 -6.49
N HIS A 160 -9.90 -8.78 -7.81
CA HIS A 160 -9.04 -9.75 -8.49
C HIS A 160 -8.39 -9.15 -9.73
N ILE A 161 -7.36 -9.82 -10.23
CA ILE A 161 -6.68 -9.45 -11.46
C ILE A 161 -7.43 -10.05 -12.66
N VAL A 162 -7.65 -9.21 -13.68
CA VAL A 162 -8.31 -9.58 -14.95
C VAL A 162 -7.31 -9.68 -16.12
N ASN A 163 -6.19 -8.96 -16.03
CA ASN A 163 -5.08 -9.04 -16.97
C ASN A 163 -3.77 -8.81 -16.21
N PHE A 164 -2.76 -9.62 -16.49
CA PHE A 164 -1.41 -9.43 -15.96
C PHE A 164 -0.38 -9.46 -17.08
N GLY A 165 0.24 -8.32 -17.39
CA GLY A 165 1.31 -8.26 -18.39
C GLY A 165 0.90 -8.72 -19.79
N GLY A 166 -0.37 -8.54 -20.17
CA GLY A 166 -0.93 -9.02 -21.43
C GLY A 166 -1.58 -10.41 -21.35
N ILE A 167 -1.43 -11.12 -20.23
CA ILE A 167 -2.12 -12.40 -19.99
C ILE A 167 -3.53 -12.10 -19.49
N GLU A 168 -4.53 -12.33 -20.34
CA GLU A 168 -5.95 -12.24 -19.97
C GLU A 168 -6.39 -13.45 -19.14
N ILE A 169 -7.16 -13.18 -18.08
CA ILE A 169 -7.73 -14.22 -17.21
C ILE A 169 -9.11 -14.59 -17.74
N ALA A 170 -9.35 -15.89 -17.98
CA ALA A 170 -10.61 -16.43 -18.47
C ALA A 170 -11.64 -16.52 -17.35
N ILE A 171 -12.13 -15.36 -16.90
CA ILE A 171 -13.02 -15.23 -15.75
C ILE A 171 -14.36 -15.92 -16.05
N PRO A 172 -14.80 -16.89 -15.20
CA PRO A 172 -16.13 -17.48 -15.33
C PRO A 172 -17.24 -16.43 -15.23
N GLU A 173 -18.30 -16.61 -16.02
CA GLU A 173 -19.50 -15.77 -15.91
C GLU A 173 -20.19 -15.98 -14.54
N ASN A 174 -20.87 -14.94 -14.06
CA ASN A 174 -21.74 -14.97 -12.89
C ASN A 174 -21.07 -15.33 -11.55
N LEU A 175 -19.77 -15.05 -11.37
CA LEU A 175 -19.15 -15.15 -10.05
C LEU A 175 -19.75 -14.13 -9.07
N THR A 176 -20.14 -14.60 -7.90
CA THR A 176 -20.53 -13.72 -6.78
C THR A 176 -19.30 -13.03 -6.17
N VAL A 177 -19.53 -11.90 -5.49
CA VAL A 177 -18.47 -11.16 -4.78
C VAL A 177 -17.73 -12.05 -3.78
N SER A 178 -18.47 -12.89 -3.05
CA SER A 178 -17.90 -13.81 -2.06
C SER A 178 -17.02 -14.89 -2.72
N GLU A 179 -17.43 -15.44 -3.87
CA GLU A 179 -16.60 -16.40 -4.63
C GLU A 179 -15.33 -15.75 -5.17
N ILE A 180 -15.41 -14.51 -5.67
CA ILE A 180 -14.24 -13.75 -6.13
C ILE A 180 -13.26 -13.54 -4.98
N LYS A 181 -13.77 -13.10 -3.83
CA LYS A 181 -12.97 -12.88 -2.61
C LYS A 181 -12.25 -14.16 -2.18
N GLU A 182 -12.95 -15.28 -2.16
CA GLU A 182 -12.39 -16.57 -1.75
C GLU A 182 -11.33 -17.07 -2.74
N LYS A 183 -11.66 -17.10 -4.03
CA LYS A 183 -10.74 -17.60 -5.09
C LYS A 183 -9.49 -16.73 -5.18
N ALA A 184 -9.64 -15.41 -5.24
CA ALA A 184 -8.50 -14.49 -5.34
C ALA A 184 -7.62 -14.50 -4.08
N ALA A 185 -8.19 -14.77 -2.89
CA ALA A 185 -7.40 -14.86 -1.65
C ALA A 185 -6.52 -16.12 -1.57
N LYS A 186 -6.89 -17.19 -2.29
CA LYS A 186 -6.09 -18.44 -2.38
C LYS A 186 -4.95 -18.34 -3.40
N SER A 187 -5.07 -17.44 -4.37
CA SER A 187 -4.06 -17.21 -5.40
C SER A 187 -2.91 -16.33 -4.90
N GLU A 188 -1.66 -16.73 -5.17
CA GLU A 188 -0.49 -15.90 -4.88
C GLU A 188 -0.43 -14.66 -5.78
N VAL A 189 -1.14 -14.65 -6.91
CA VAL A 189 -1.23 -13.53 -7.86
C VAL A 189 -2.63 -12.92 -7.91
N SER A 190 -3.52 -13.24 -6.96
CA SER A 190 -4.86 -12.65 -6.85
C SER A 190 -5.74 -12.79 -8.09
N ILE A 191 -5.66 -13.92 -8.81
CA ILE A 191 -6.58 -14.29 -9.91
C ILE A 191 -7.65 -15.26 -9.39
N VAL A 192 -8.76 -15.37 -10.13
CA VAL A 192 -9.88 -16.27 -9.78
C VAL A 192 -9.85 -17.62 -10.52
N VAL A 193 -8.85 -17.82 -11.40
CA VAL A 193 -8.68 -19.00 -12.26
C VAL A 193 -7.32 -19.65 -11.94
N PRO A 194 -7.27 -20.62 -11.00
CA PRO A 194 -6.01 -21.23 -10.55
C PRO A 194 -5.18 -21.86 -11.67
N GLU A 195 -5.81 -22.35 -12.72
CA GLU A 195 -5.17 -22.99 -13.87
C GLU A 195 -4.25 -22.05 -14.65
N GLN A 196 -4.48 -20.73 -14.55
CA GLN A 196 -3.66 -19.71 -15.22
C GLN A 196 -2.56 -19.13 -14.31
N GLU A 197 -2.49 -19.54 -13.04
CA GLU A 197 -1.59 -18.93 -12.05
C GLU A 197 -0.12 -19.14 -12.37
N GLU A 198 0.26 -20.36 -12.76
CA GLU A 198 1.66 -20.68 -13.08
C GLU A 198 2.16 -19.92 -14.31
N ALA A 199 1.30 -19.65 -15.30
CA ALA A 199 1.65 -18.83 -16.45
C ALA A 199 1.97 -17.38 -16.03
N VAL A 200 1.16 -16.81 -15.12
CA VAL A 200 1.39 -15.47 -14.58
C VAL A 200 2.67 -15.42 -13.74
N LYS A 201 2.91 -16.41 -12.88
CA LYS A 201 4.13 -16.51 -12.07
C LYS A 201 5.39 -16.64 -12.93
N ALA A 202 5.35 -17.51 -13.95
CA ALA A 202 6.45 -17.66 -14.90
C ALA A 202 6.77 -16.34 -15.64
N TYR A 203 5.74 -15.60 -16.05
CA TYR A 203 5.92 -14.27 -16.64
C TYR A 203 6.56 -13.28 -15.66
N ILE A 204 6.11 -13.24 -14.40
CA ILE A 204 6.72 -12.40 -13.36
C ILE A 204 8.22 -12.71 -13.20
N ASP A 205 8.59 -13.98 -13.17
CA ASP A 205 9.99 -14.39 -13.03
C ASP A 205 10.83 -14.04 -14.25
N GLN A 206 10.27 -14.21 -15.45
CA GLN A 206 10.91 -13.80 -16.70
C GLN A 206 11.20 -12.29 -16.68
N VAL A 207 10.20 -11.46 -16.36
CA VAL A 207 10.36 -10.00 -16.34
C VAL A 207 11.33 -9.57 -15.24
N LYS A 208 11.27 -10.17 -14.05
CA LYS A 208 12.27 -9.90 -13.00
C LYS A 208 13.68 -10.21 -13.45
N LYS A 209 13.90 -11.36 -14.10
CA LYS A 209 15.21 -11.75 -14.63
C LYS A 209 15.69 -10.75 -15.69
N MET A 210 14.82 -10.33 -16.60
CA MET A 210 15.13 -9.31 -17.60
C MET A 210 15.49 -7.96 -16.96
N ALA A 211 14.70 -7.49 -15.99
CA ALA A 211 14.95 -6.24 -15.27
C ALA A 211 16.30 -6.25 -14.55
N ILE A 212 16.66 -7.37 -13.91
CA ILE A 212 17.97 -7.53 -13.27
C ILE A 212 19.10 -7.44 -14.31
N LEU A 213 18.93 -8.07 -15.47
CA LEU A 213 19.92 -8.06 -16.56
C LEU A 213 20.05 -6.68 -17.23
N SER A 214 18.96 -5.92 -17.34
CA SER A 214 18.96 -4.56 -17.90
C SER A 214 19.34 -3.47 -16.91
N GLY A 215 19.47 -3.80 -15.61
CA GLY A 215 19.71 -2.83 -14.54
C GLY A 215 18.49 -1.99 -14.17
N GLU A 216 17.29 -2.40 -14.60
CA GLU A 216 16.02 -1.73 -14.33
C GLU A 216 15.34 -2.26 -13.05
N LEU A 217 14.51 -1.42 -12.43
CA LEU A 217 13.73 -1.79 -11.24
C LEU A 217 12.41 -2.45 -11.66
N TRP A 218 12.23 -3.73 -11.34
CA TRP A 218 10.92 -4.39 -11.41
C TRP A 218 9.89 -3.67 -10.54
N LYS A 219 8.74 -3.34 -11.13
CA LYS A 219 7.56 -2.86 -10.42
C LYS A 219 6.33 -3.59 -10.94
N PRO A 220 5.62 -4.36 -10.09
CA PRO A 220 4.37 -4.96 -10.51
C PRO A 220 3.35 -3.84 -10.73
N TRP A 221 2.81 -3.77 -11.95
CA TRP A 221 1.63 -2.97 -12.26
C TRP A 221 0.42 -3.83 -11.96
N LEU A 222 -0.48 -3.35 -11.11
CA LEU A 222 -1.69 -4.05 -10.72
C LEU A 222 -2.88 -3.29 -11.31
N VAL A 223 -3.63 -3.93 -12.20
CA VAL A 223 -4.97 -3.48 -12.58
C VAL A 223 -5.93 -4.23 -11.66
N VAL A 224 -6.57 -3.48 -10.75
CA VAL A 224 -7.62 -4.01 -9.87
C VAL A 224 -8.96 -3.65 -10.47
N CYS A 225 -9.77 -4.65 -10.80
CA CYS A 225 -11.20 -4.43 -11.05
C CYS A 225 -11.94 -4.50 -9.71
N LEU A 226 -12.66 -3.44 -9.37
CA LEU A 226 -13.66 -3.45 -8.31
C LEU A 226 -15.00 -3.76 -9.00
N LEU A 227 -15.71 -4.76 -8.51
CA LEU A 227 -17.07 -5.04 -8.95
C LEU A 227 -18.02 -4.54 -7.86
N ASP A 228 -18.95 -3.70 -8.27
CA ASP A 228 -20.09 -3.20 -7.49
C ASP A 228 -21.25 -4.21 -7.51
#